data_AF-A0A5D3JCI6-F1
#
_entry.id   AF-A0A5D3JCI6-F1
#
_cell.length_a   1.000
_cell.length_b   1.000
_cell.length_c   1.000
_cell.angle_alpha   90.00
_cell.angle_beta   90.00
_cell.angle_gamma   90.00
#
_symmetry.space_group_name_H-M   'P 1'
#
loop_
_entity.id
_entity.type
_entity.pdbx_description
1 polymer ?
#
loop_
_entity_poly.entity_id
_entity_poly.type
_entity_poly.pdbx_seq_one_letter_code
_entity_poly.pdbx_strand_id
1 'polypeptide(L)'
;SIATMQSKSFFEGMNLLKLNPEVIEKQMTKDAMGTIQRVLEKVNALPQDKRLSAMTMLFGKEFGDDAAKLANNLPELQRQLKLTAGNDALGSMQKESDINKDSLSAQWLLVKTGAQNTFSSLGETLRQPLMDILYTVKSVTGALRRWVEANPELTGTLMKVAAVVAAVTVGLGTLAVALAAVLGPLAVIRLGFSVLGIKT
;
A
#
# COMPACT_ATOMS: atom_id res chain seq x y z
N SER A 1 22.47 12.48 24.43
CA SER A 1 23.54 11.45 24.39
C SER A 1 24.72 11.95 25.20
N ILE A 2 25.45 11.09 25.92
CA ILE A 2 26.58 11.47 26.81
C ILE A 2 27.88 10.80 26.37
N ALA A 3 28.31 11.05 25.12
CA ALA A 3 29.51 10.43 24.57
C ALA A 3 30.80 10.89 25.30
N THR A 4 30.78 12.08 25.91
CA THR A 4 31.88 12.63 26.71
C THR A 4 32.08 11.98 28.08
N MET A 5 31.15 11.15 28.56
CA MET A 5 31.23 10.46 29.86
C MET A 5 31.45 8.95 29.74
N GLN A 6 31.88 8.47 28.57
CA GLN A 6 32.04 7.04 28.28
C GLN A 6 33.36 6.45 28.76
N SER A 7 33.50 5.13 28.68
CA SER A 7 34.67 4.38 29.13
C SER A 7 35.95 4.73 28.34
N LYS A 8 37.12 4.44 28.91
CA LYS A 8 38.42 4.64 28.23
C LYS A 8 38.49 3.92 26.87
N SER A 9 37.91 2.72 26.77
CA SER A 9 37.85 1.96 25.53
C SER A 9 37.02 2.67 24.44
N PHE A 10 35.98 3.41 24.82
CA PHE A 10 35.20 4.21 23.87
C PHE A 10 36.05 5.32 23.26
N PHE A 11 36.81 6.05 24.08
CA PHE A 11 37.73 7.09 23.60
C PHE A 11 38.84 6.52 22.71
N GLU A 12 39.36 5.34 23.03
CA GLU A 12 40.32 4.62 22.18
C GLU A 12 39.70 4.24 20.82
N GLY A 13 38.48 3.70 20.82
CA GLY A 13 37.74 3.40 19.59
C GLY A 13 37.48 4.65 18.74
N MET A 14 37.15 5.77 19.38
CA MET A 14 36.94 7.05 18.71
C MET A 14 38.24 7.59 18.09
N ASN A 15 39.37 7.49 18.81
CA ASN A 15 40.67 7.86 18.28
C ASN A 15 41.10 6.97 17.10
N LEU A 16 40.85 5.67 17.19
CA LEU A 16 41.11 4.71 16.11
C LEU A 16 40.36 5.09 14.82
N LEU A 17 39.13 5.60 14.96
CA LEU A 17 38.29 6.06 13.85
C LEU A 17 38.51 7.53 13.48
N LYS A 18 39.40 8.24 14.18
CA LYS A 18 39.66 9.68 14.04
C LYS A 18 38.38 10.52 14.20
N LEU A 19 37.51 10.15 15.13
CA LEU A 19 36.27 10.84 15.43
C LEU A 19 36.38 11.63 16.73
N ASN A 20 35.83 12.84 16.75
CA ASN A 20 35.80 13.68 17.94
C ASN A 20 34.52 13.38 18.78
N PRO A 21 34.66 12.94 20.05
CA PRO A 21 33.53 12.64 20.94
C PRO A 21 32.55 13.79 21.14
N GLU A 22 33.02 15.03 21.28
CA GLU A 22 32.14 16.21 21.47
C GLU A 22 31.30 16.50 20.23
N VAL A 23 31.89 16.29 19.04
CA VAL A 23 31.19 16.45 17.77
C VAL A 23 30.15 15.36 17.59
N ILE A 24 30.50 14.10 17.89
CA ILE A 24 29.57 12.98 17.86
C ILE A 24 28.42 13.21 18.85
N GLU A 25 28.69 13.71 20.06
CA GLU A 25 27.65 14.00 21.05
C GLU A 25 26.63 15.02 20.54
N LYS A 26 27.12 16.13 20.00
CA LYS A 26 26.30 17.20 19.43
C LYS A 26 25.52 16.72 18.20
N GLN A 27 26.17 15.96 17.32
CA GLN A 27 25.53 15.44 16.11
C GLN A 27 24.51 14.35 16.42
N MET A 28 24.76 13.47 17.39
CA MET A 28 23.82 12.43 17.80
C MET A 28 22.50 13.00 18.31
N THR A 29 22.53 14.19 18.92
CA THR A 29 21.33 14.88 19.40
C THR A 29 20.53 15.52 18.26
N LYS A 30 21.17 15.87 17.14
CA LYS A 30 20.53 16.51 15.98
C LYS A 30 20.12 15.51 14.89
N ASP A 31 20.96 14.51 14.67
CA ASP A 31 20.89 13.54 13.59
C ASP A 31 21.51 12.23 14.08
N ALA A 32 20.78 11.51 14.93
CA ALA A 32 21.24 10.25 15.49
C ALA A 32 21.55 9.23 14.40
N MET A 33 20.66 9.10 13.42
CA MET A 33 20.76 8.10 12.36
C MET A 33 21.94 8.35 11.42
N GLY A 34 22.11 9.57 10.92
CA GLY A 34 23.26 9.91 10.08
C GLY A 34 24.57 9.85 10.87
N THR A 35 24.55 10.12 12.17
CA THR A 35 25.74 9.97 13.03
C THR A 35 26.13 8.50 13.21
N ILE A 36 25.17 7.60 13.44
CA ILE A 36 25.41 6.16 13.51
C ILE A 36 25.95 5.64 12.17
N GLN A 37 25.36 6.07 11.04
CA GLN A 37 25.86 5.69 9.71
C GLN A 37 27.31 6.14 9.50
N ARG A 38 27.65 7.40 9.82
CA ARG A 38 29.03 7.91 9.74
C ARG A 38 30.01 7.08 10.56
N VAL A 39 29.63 6.67 11.77
CA VAL A 39 30.48 5.81 12.63
C VAL A 39 30.69 4.45 11.99
N LEU A 40 29.62 3.80 11.51
CA LEU A 40 29.71 2.49 10.84
C LEU A 40 30.49 2.55 9.53
N GLU A 41 30.39 3.64 8.76
CA GLU A 41 31.20 3.88 7.56
C GLU A 41 32.69 3.97 7.87
N LYS A 42 33.06 4.72 8.91
CA LYS A 42 34.46 4.85 9.36
C LYS A 42 35.03 3.49 9.79
N VAL A 43 34.19 2.64 10.36
CA VAL A 43 34.58 1.28 10.77
C VAL A 43 34.74 0.39 9.56
N ASN A 44 33.84 0.45 8.58
CA ASN A 44 33.96 -0.29 7.34
C ASN A 44 35.21 0.12 6.54
N ALA A 45 35.68 1.36 6.68
CA ALA A 45 36.93 1.84 6.09
C ALA A 45 38.20 1.27 6.76
N LEU A 46 38.11 0.64 7.93
CA LEU A 46 39.23 -0.05 8.57
C LEU A 46 39.49 -1.43 7.94
N PRO A 47 40.73 -1.96 8.05
CA PRO A 47 41.03 -3.36 7.78
C PRO A 47 40.10 -4.32 8.53
N GLN A 48 39.71 -5.42 7.88
CA GLN A 48 38.66 -6.33 8.37
C GLN A 48 38.95 -6.90 9.77
N ASP A 49 40.22 -7.19 10.07
CA ASP A 49 40.73 -7.65 11.36
C ASP A 49 40.53 -6.62 12.49
N LYS A 50 40.45 -5.33 12.16
CA LYS A 50 40.30 -4.24 13.13
C LYS A 50 38.86 -3.78 13.34
N ARG A 51 37.93 -4.17 12.46
CA ARG A 51 36.53 -3.72 12.51
C ARG A 51 35.81 -4.20 13.76
N LEU A 52 35.91 -5.49 14.08
CA LEU A 52 35.29 -6.07 15.28
C LEU A 52 35.86 -5.46 16.56
N SER A 53 37.19 -5.23 16.59
CA SER A 53 37.87 -4.58 17.70
C SER A 53 37.36 -3.14 17.90
N ALA A 54 37.29 -2.35 16.82
CA ALA A 54 36.74 -1.00 16.85
C ALA A 54 35.27 -0.97 17.31
N MET A 55 34.45 -1.94 16.87
CA MET A 55 33.04 -2.04 17.29
C MET A 55 32.87 -2.42 18.74
N THR A 56 33.69 -3.34 19.23
CA THR A 56 33.70 -3.72 20.65
C THR A 56 34.16 -2.58 21.55
N MET A 57 35.12 -1.77 21.09
CA MET A 57 35.58 -0.59 21.81
C MET A 57 34.49 0.49 21.91
N LEU A 58 33.72 0.71 20.83
CA LEU A 58 32.69 1.74 20.77
C LEU A 58 31.35 1.34 21.39
N PHE A 59 30.90 0.10 21.17
CA PHE A 59 29.57 -0.36 21.56
C PHE A 59 29.59 -1.40 22.70
N GLY A 60 30.79 -1.75 23.19
CA GLY A 60 30.96 -2.79 24.20
C GLY A 60 30.93 -4.20 23.61
N LYS A 61 31.33 -5.21 24.42
CA LYS A 61 31.33 -6.62 24.00
C LYS A 61 29.94 -7.17 23.71
N GLU A 62 28.91 -6.65 24.38
CA GLU A 62 27.54 -7.15 24.27
C GLU A 62 26.88 -6.74 22.96
N PHE A 63 27.18 -5.53 22.46
CA PHE A 63 26.57 -4.98 21.24
C PHE A 63 27.54 -4.85 20.07
N GLY A 64 28.84 -5.07 20.30
CA GLY A 64 29.89 -4.93 19.30
C GLY A 64 29.82 -5.95 18.16
N ASP A 65 29.38 -7.19 18.42
CA ASP A 65 29.20 -8.22 17.37
C ASP A 65 28.07 -7.83 16.41
N ASP A 66 26.93 -7.39 16.95
CA ASP A 66 25.79 -6.98 16.13
C ASP A 66 26.07 -5.66 15.38
N ALA A 67 26.76 -4.71 16.02
CA ALA A 67 27.24 -3.50 15.36
C ALA A 67 28.22 -3.83 14.21
N ALA A 68 29.08 -4.84 14.37
CA ALA A 68 29.98 -5.30 13.31
C ALA A 68 29.23 -5.94 12.14
N LYS A 69 28.16 -6.71 12.40
CA LYS A 69 27.28 -7.25 11.34
C LYS A 69 26.62 -6.14 10.53
N LEU A 70 26.19 -5.06 11.20
CA LEU A 70 25.61 -3.89 10.55
C LEU A 70 26.64 -3.12 9.72
N ALA A 71 27.86 -2.92 10.24
CA ALA A 71 28.94 -2.27 9.51
C ALA A 71 29.37 -3.05 8.24
N ASN A 72 29.37 -4.38 8.30
CA ASN A 72 29.69 -5.23 7.15
C ASN A 72 28.58 -5.24 6.09
N ASN A 73 27.32 -5.03 6.49
CA ASN A 73 26.15 -4.97 5.61
C ASN A 73 25.61 -3.54 5.45
N LEU A 74 26.51 -2.55 5.48
CA LEU A 74 26.16 -1.14 5.41
C LEU A 74 25.23 -0.77 4.23
N PRO A 75 25.43 -1.31 3.00
CA PRO A 75 24.52 -1.03 1.88
C PRO A 75 23.09 -1.52 2.12
N GLU A 76 22.93 -2.67 2.77
CA GLU A 76 21.60 -3.22 3.09
C GLU A 76 20.93 -2.42 4.21
N LEU A 77 21.69 -1.99 5.22
CA LEU A 77 21.21 -1.07 6.24
C LEU A 77 20.73 0.25 5.62
N GLN A 78 21.52 0.85 4.73
CA GLN A 78 21.13 2.07 4.01
C GLN A 78 19.88 1.85 3.15
N ARG A 79 19.75 0.70 2.48
CA ARG A 79 18.55 0.32 1.72
C ARG A 79 17.32 0.26 2.62
N GLN A 80 17.39 -0.41 3.75
CA GLN A 80 16.27 -0.55 4.70
C GLN A 80 15.89 0.79 5.35
N LEU A 81 16.88 1.63 5.68
CA LEU A 81 16.61 2.98 6.17
C LEU A 81 15.99 3.86 5.10
N LYS A 82 16.37 3.72 3.83
CA LYS A 82 15.73 4.45 2.73
C LYS A 82 14.28 4.02 2.49
N LEU A 83 14.00 2.72 2.62
CA LEU A 83 12.64 2.16 2.55
C LEU A 83 11.74 2.63 3.70
N THR A 84 12.30 3.07 4.82
CA THR A 84 11.53 3.54 5.99
C THR A 84 11.50 5.07 6.13
N ALA A 85 12.51 5.79 5.63
CA ALA A 85 12.67 7.23 5.81
C ALA A 85 12.34 8.08 4.56
N GLY A 86 12.33 7.50 3.36
CA GLY A 86 12.09 8.22 2.11
C GLY A 86 10.77 7.85 1.43
N ASN A 87 10.38 8.61 0.40
CA ASN A 87 9.24 8.33 -0.49
C ASN A 87 9.24 6.92 -1.13
N ASP A 88 10.28 6.10 -0.93
CA ASP A 88 10.30 4.67 -1.26
C ASP A 88 9.48 3.81 -0.27
N ALA A 89 9.13 4.34 0.92
CA ALA A 89 8.11 3.78 1.80
C ALA A 89 6.74 3.75 1.13
N LEU A 90 6.44 4.77 0.31
CA LEU A 90 5.26 4.75 -0.56
C LEU A 90 5.41 3.67 -1.61
N GLY A 91 6.61 3.41 -2.16
CA GLY A 91 6.84 2.35 -3.13
C GLY A 91 6.75 0.93 -2.54
N SER A 92 7.22 0.69 -1.32
CA SER A 92 7.11 -0.62 -0.65
C SER A 92 5.72 -0.84 -0.06
N MET A 93 5.08 0.20 0.50
CA MET A 93 3.66 0.15 0.83
C MET A 93 2.82 0.01 -0.42
N GLN A 94 3.15 0.66 -1.54
CA GLN A 94 2.43 0.50 -2.79
C GLN A 94 2.69 -0.87 -3.39
N LYS A 95 3.86 -1.49 -3.22
CA LYS A 95 4.17 -2.85 -3.70
C LYS A 95 3.54 -3.94 -2.84
N GLU A 96 3.52 -3.76 -1.53
CA GLU A 96 2.82 -4.65 -0.59
C GLU A 96 1.31 -4.40 -0.61
N SER A 97 0.88 -3.15 -0.81
CA SER A 97 -0.50 -2.78 -1.15
C SER A 97 -0.86 -3.22 -2.56
N ASP A 98 0.04 -3.29 -3.54
CA ASP A 98 -0.19 -3.83 -4.89
C ASP A 98 -0.40 -5.35 -4.80
N ILE A 99 0.32 -6.00 -3.89
CA ILE A 99 0.08 -7.40 -3.48
C ILE A 99 -1.24 -7.53 -2.68
N ASN A 100 -1.63 -6.51 -1.89
CA ASN A 100 -2.93 -6.43 -1.19
C ASN A 100 -4.07 -5.84 -2.06
N LYS A 101 -3.78 -5.38 -3.29
CA LYS A 101 -4.66 -4.60 -4.20
C LYS A 101 -5.36 -5.43 -5.24
N ASP A 102 -5.29 -6.75 -5.12
CA ASP A 102 -6.57 -7.43 -5.11
C ASP A 102 -7.33 -6.98 -3.85
N SER A 103 -7.64 -5.69 -3.70
CA SER A 103 -8.42 -5.12 -2.60
C SER A 103 -9.81 -5.73 -2.62
N LEU A 104 -10.22 -6.27 -3.77
CA LEU A 104 -11.33 -7.17 -3.94
C LEU A 104 -11.13 -8.51 -3.20
N SER A 105 -9.94 -9.13 -3.26
CA SER A 105 -9.64 -10.34 -2.48
C SER A 105 -9.55 -10.07 -0.97
N ALA A 106 -9.03 -8.92 -0.55
CA ALA A 106 -8.99 -8.53 0.86
C ALA A 106 -10.40 -8.21 1.39
N GLN A 107 -11.21 -7.46 0.62
CA GLN A 107 -12.62 -7.22 0.93
C GLN A 107 -13.46 -8.50 0.85
N TRP A 108 -13.17 -9.39 -0.11
CA TRP A 108 -13.80 -10.71 -0.21
C TRP A 108 -13.42 -11.62 0.95
N LEU A 109 -12.19 -11.53 1.45
CA LEU A 109 -11.75 -12.27 2.62
C LEU A 109 -12.48 -11.77 3.87
N LEU A 110 -12.68 -10.46 4.02
CA LEU A 110 -13.48 -9.88 5.11
C LEU A 110 -14.96 -10.28 5.00
N VAL A 111 -15.54 -10.27 3.80
CA VAL A 111 -16.90 -10.75 3.55
C VAL A 111 -17.02 -12.25 3.84
N LYS A 112 -16.07 -13.07 3.40
CA LYS A 112 -16.00 -14.51 3.66
C LYS A 112 -15.86 -14.80 5.16
N THR A 113 -15.04 -14.03 5.87
CA THR A 113 -14.81 -14.21 7.31
C THR A 113 -16.02 -13.74 8.12
N GLY A 114 -16.65 -12.62 7.74
CA GLY A 114 -17.91 -12.16 8.32
C GLY A 114 -19.03 -13.17 8.11
N ALA A 115 -19.16 -13.69 6.89
CA ALA A 115 -20.12 -14.74 6.58
C ALA A 115 -19.84 -16.03 7.36
N GLN A 116 -18.59 -16.50 7.44
CA GLN A 116 -18.21 -17.67 8.24
C GLN A 116 -18.48 -17.49 9.73
N ASN A 117 -18.23 -16.31 10.31
CA ASN A 117 -18.56 -16.01 11.71
C ASN A 117 -20.07 -16.00 11.97
N THR A 118 -20.88 -15.46 11.05
CA THR A 118 -22.35 -15.55 11.13
C THR A 118 -22.87 -16.97 10.88
N PHE A 119 -22.18 -17.78 10.08
CA PHE A 119 -22.51 -19.19 9.87
C PHE A 119 -22.17 -20.07 11.06
N SER A 120 -21.16 -19.70 11.86
CA SER A 120 -20.82 -20.43 13.08
C SER A 120 -21.92 -20.39 14.14
N SER A 121 -22.84 -19.40 14.09
CA SER A 121 -24.03 -19.33 14.97
C SER A 121 -25.30 -19.96 14.37
N LEU A 122 -25.27 -20.45 13.13
CA LEU A 122 -26.39 -21.09 12.41
C LEU A 122 -26.07 -22.55 12.02
N GLY A 123 -25.14 -23.16 12.77
CA GLY A 123 -24.05 -24.01 12.29
C GLY A 123 -24.31 -25.43 11.76
N GLU A 124 -25.55 -25.86 11.51
CA GLU A 124 -25.75 -27.24 11.01
C GLU A 124 -26.79 -27.35 9.89
N THR A 125 -27.93 -26.67 10.01
CA THR A 125 -29.05 -26.84 9.07
C THR A 125 -28.91 -26.04 7.77
N LEU A 126 -28.31 -24.85 7.82
CA LEU A 126 -28.19 -23.96 6.65
C LEU A 126 -26.83 -24.04 5.96
N ARG A 127 -25.85 -24.66 6.63
CA ARG A 127 -24.47 -24.74 6.14
C ARG A 127 -24.39 -25.34 4.73
N GLN A 128 -25.14 -26.41 4.48
CA GLN A 128 -25.03 -27.12 3.22
C GLN A 128 -25.70 -26.41 2.04
N PRO A 129 -26.94 -25.91 2.17
CA PRO A 129 -27.53 -25.05 1.13
C PRO A 129 -26.65 -23.85 0.76
N LEU A 130 -25.98 -23.25 1.74
CA LEU A 130 -25.10 -22.09 1.51
C LEU A 130 -23.79 -22.47 0.84
N MET A 131 -23.20 -23.60 1.22
CA MET A 131 -22.00 -24.11 0.56
C MET A 131 -22.28 -24.46 -0.90
N ASP A 132 -23.43 -25.05 -1.22
CA ASP A 132 -23.82 -25.39 -2.60
C ASP A 132 -23.98 -24.14 -3.47
N ILE A 133 -24.57 -23.08 -2.92
CA ILE A 133 -24.65 -21.78 -3.61
C ILE A 133 -23.24 -21.21 -3.85
N LEU A 134 -22.38 -21.23 -2.83
CA LEU A 134 -21.01 -20.73 -2.96
C LEU A 134 -20.20 -21.53 -4.00
N TYR A 135 -20.37 -22.85 -4.05
CA TYR A 135 -19.74 -23.70 -5.06
C TYR A 135 -20.26 -23.37 -6.47
N THR A 136 -21.57 -23.17 -6.62
CA THR A 136 -22.18 -22.80 -7.89
C THR A 136 -21.62 -21.46 -8.37
N VAL A 137 -21.63 -20.45 -7.52
CA VAL A 137 -21.06 -19.12 -7.83
C VAL A 137 -19.59 -19.22 -8.20
N LYS A 138 -18.80 -19.99 -7.43
CA LYS A 138 -17.38 -20.21 -7.75
C LYS A 138 -17.18 -20.90 -9.09
N SER A 139 -18.01 -21.89 -9.42
CA SER A 139 -17.92 -22.63 -10.68
C SER A 139 -18.23 -21.76 -11.89
N VAL A 140 -19.30 -20.95 -11.80
CA VAL A 140 -19.71 -20.01 -12.85
C VAL A 140 -18.65 -18.93 -13.02
N THR A 141 -18.16 -18.36 -11.93
CA THR A 141 -17.12 -17.33 -11.95
C THR A 141 -15.81 -17.88 -12.53
N GLY A 142 -15.44 -19.11 -12.16
CA GLY A 142 -14.25 -19.78 -12.71
C GLY A 142 -14.40 -20.14 -14.19
N ALA A 143 -15.58 -20.55 -14.63
CA ALA A 143 -15.88 -20.80 -16.04
C ALA A 143 -15.81 -19.50 -16.85
N LEU A 144 -16.40 -18.42 -16.34
CA LEU A 144 -16.34 -17.11 -16.96
C LEU A 144 -14.90 -16.60 -17.07
N ARG A 145 -14.11 -16.71 -15.99
CA ARG A 145 -12.69 -16.35 -16.00
C ARG A 145 -11.93 -17.11 -17.10
N ARG A 146 -12.08 -18.42 -17.16
CA ARG A 146 -11.41 -19.25 -18.19
C ARG A 146 -11.84 -18.88 -19.60
N TRP A 147 -13.12 -18.56 -19.80
CA TRP A 147 -13.62 -18.10 -21.10
C TRP A 147 -13.02 -16.76 -21.50
N VAL A 148 -12.92 -15.80 -20.56
CA VAL A 148 -12.27 -14.50 -20.79
C VAL A 148 -10.78 -14.66 -21.10
N GLU A 149 -10.08 -15.50 -20.33
CA GLU A 149 -8.66 -15.82 -20.56
C GLU A 149 -8.42 -16.51 -21.92
N ALA A 150 -9.33 -17.39 -22.34
CA ALA A 150 -9.25 -18.07 -23.62
C ALA A 150 -9.67 -17.19 -24.81
N ASN A 151 -10.50 -16.16 -24.58
CA ASN A 151 -11.05 -15.29 -25.63
C ASN A 151 -10.89 -13.80 -25.26
N PRO A 152 -9.66 -13.31 -25.08
CA PRO A 152 -9.42 -11.94 -24.61
C PRO A 152 -9.85 -10.90 -25.67
N GLU A 153 -9.66 -11.18 -26.96
CA GLU A 153 -10.04 -10.26 -28.04
C GLU A 153 -11.56 -10.10 -28.16
N LEU A 154 -12.32 -11.19 -28.06
CA LEU A 154 -13.79 -11.16 -28.09
C LEU A 154 -14.34 -10.45 -26.84
N THR A 155 -13.79 -10.75 -25.65
CA THR A 155 -14.19 -10.08 -24.41
C THR A 155 -13.94 -8.57 -24.50
N GLY A 156 -12.74 -8.16 -24.95
CA GLY A 156 -12.39 -6.76 -25.12
C GLY A 156 -13.31 -6.05 -26.13
N THR A 157 -13.71 -6.73 -27.20
CA THR A 157 -14.62 -6.18 -28.21
C THR A 157 -16.03 -6.01 -27.66
N LEU A 158 -16.58 -7.02 -26.98
CA LEU A 158 -17.89 -6.95 -26.35
C LEU A 158 -17.95 -5.86 -25.27
N MET A 159 -16.91 -5.72 -24.46
CA MET A 159 -16.82 -4.65 -23.46
C MET A 159 -16.81 -3.26 -24.08
N LYS A 160 -16.08 -3.07 -25.19
CA LYS A 160 -16.10 -1.80 -25.94
C LYS A 160 -17.48 -1.50 -26.51
N VAL A 161 -18.15 -2.49 -27.11
CA VAL A 161 -19.51 -2.34 -27.63
C VAL A 161 -20.47 -1.97 -26.50
N ALA A 162 -20.41 -2.66 -25.37
CA ALA A 162 -21.23 -2.36 -24.20
C ALA A 162 -20.98 -0.94 -23.68
N ALA A 163 -19.72 -0.50 -23.62
CA ALA A 163 -19.36 0.86 -23.20
C ALA A 163 -19.91 1.92 -24.16
N VAL A 164 -19.84 1.69 -25.47
CA VAL A 164 -20.42 2.60 -26.48
C VAL A 164 -21.94 2.68 -26.33
N VAL A 165 -22.61 1.54 -26.19
CA VAL A 165 -24.07 1.50 -25.99
C VAL A 165 -24.47 2.25 -24.72
N ALA A 166 -23.73 2.05 -23.62
CA ALA A 166 -23.97 2.76 -22.36
C ALA A 166 -23.79 4.28 -22.53
N ALA A 167 -22.70 4.72 -23.18
CA ALA A 167 -22.45 6.13 -23.44
C ALA A 167 -23.54 6.78 -24.30
N VAL A 168 -23.99 6.10 -25.36
CA VAL A 168 -25.10 6.55 -26.21
C VAL A 168 -26.40 6.64 -25.40
N THR A 169 -26.69 5.64 -24.59
CA THR A 169 -27.91 5.62 -23.75
C THR A 169 -27.91 6.77 -22.76
N VAL A 170 -26.78 7.05 -22.11
CA VAL A 170 -26.65 8.21 -21.21
C VAL A 170 -26.77 9.52 -21.98
N GLY A 171 -26.13 9.64 -23.14
CA GLY A 171 -26.25 10.82 -24.01
C GLY A 171 -27.68 11.09 -24.44
N LEU A 172 -28.40 10.06 -24.90
CA LEU A 172 -29.81 10.17 -25.29
C LEU A 172 -30.72 10.46 -24.09
N GLY A 173 -30.48 9.82 -22.94
CA GLY A 173 -31.24 10.06 -21.72
C GLY A 173 -31.08 11.49 -21.20
N THR A 174 -29.85 12.02 -21.20
CA THR A 174 -29.58 13.41 -20.81
C THR A 174 -30.20 14.41 -21.78
N LEU A 175 -30.15 14.15 -23.08
CA LEU A 175 -30.85 14.96 -24.09
C LEU A 175 -32.38 14.92 -23.88
N ALA A 176 -32.95 13.75 -23.61
CA ALA A 176 -34.38 13.62 -23.34
C ALA A 176 -34.81 14.40 -22.09
N VAL A 177 -34.01 14.37 -21.02
CA VAL A 177 -34.26 15.15 -19.80
C VAL A 177 -34.17 16.66 -20.08
N ALA A 178 -33.16 17.10 -20.84
CA ALA A 178 -33.03 18.51 -21.23
C ALA A 178 -34.22 18.98 -22.08
N LEU A 179 -34.66 18.17 -23.05
CA LEU A 179 -35.86 18.44 -23.84
C LEU A 179 -37.12 18.49 -22.98
N ALA A 180 -37.28 17.55 -22.04
CA ALA A 180 -38.41 17.55 -21.11
C ALA A 180 -38.42 18.78 -20.19
N ALA A 181 -37.26 19.29 -19.78
CA ALA A 181 -37.16 20.49 -18.95
C ALA A 181 -37.62 21.76 -19.69
N VAL A 182 -37.39 21.84 -21.01
CA VAL A 182 -37.81 22.98 -21.84
C VAL A 182 -39.26 22.82 -22.31
N LEU A 183 -39.61 21.64 -22.82
CA LEU A 183 -40.93 21.36 -23.39
C LEU A 183 -41.99 21.08 -22.34
N GLY A 184 -41.62 20.60 -21.15
CA GLY A 184 -42.52 20.30 -20.05
C GLY A 184 -43.36 21.50 -19.61
N PRO A 185 -42.74 22.63 -19.22
CA PRO A 185 -43.47 23.84 -18.84
C PRO A 185 -44.36 24.37 -19.98
N LEU A 186 -43.86 24.36 -21.22
CA LEU A 186 -44.63 24.81 -22.40
C LEU A 186 -45.84 23.92 -22.69
N ALA A 187 -45.70 22.61 -22.54
CA ALA A 187 -46.80 21.65 -22.70
C ALA A 187 -47.87 21.83 -21.62
N VAL A 188 -47.47 22.05 -20.36
CA VAL A 188 -48.40 22.32 -19.25
C VAL A 188 -49.17 23.63 -19.47
N ILE A 189 -48.49 24.70 -19.91
CA ILE A 189 -49.13 25.98 -20.22
C ILE A 189 -50.14 25.82 -21.37
N ARG A 190 -49.76 25.14 -22.46
CA ARG A 190 -50.64 24.90 -23.60
C ARG A 190 -51.86 24.05 -23.23
N LEU A 191 -51.67 23.00 -22.44
CA LEU A 191 -52.76 22.16 -21.94
C LEU A 191 -53.67 22.95 -20.98
N GLY A 192 -53.11 23.79 -20.12
CA GLY A 192 -53.86 24.72 -19.27
C GLY A 192 -54.77 25.64 -20.08
N PHE A 193 -54.25 26.26 -21.15
CA PHE A 193 -55.07 27.07 -22.06
C PHE A 193 -56.12 26.26 -22.83
N SER A 194 -55.80 25.02 -23.23
CA SER A 194 -56.73 24.13 -23.93
C SER A 194 -57.86 23.63 -23.04
N VAL A 195 -57.59 23.32 -21.76
CA VAL A 195 -58.59 22.86 -20.78
C VAL A 195 -59.47 24.03 -20.30
N LEU A 196 -58.91 25.25 -20.25
CA LEU A 196 -59.65 26.48 -19.93
C LEU A 196 -60.45 27.04 -21.12
N GLY A 197 -60.47 26.36 -22.27
CA GLY A 197 -61.33 26.70 -23.41
C GLY A 197 -60.94 27.99 -24.17
N ILE A 198 -59.75 28.56 -23.90
CA ILE A 198 -59.26 29.72 -24.64
C ILE A 198 -58.65 29.21 -25.94
N LYS A 199 -59.47 29.15 -27.00
CA LYS A 199 -58.97 29.06 -28.38
C LYS A 199 -58.27 30.38 -28.72
N THR A 200 -57.01 30.28 -29.12
CA THR A 200 -56.47 31.16 -30.17
C THR A 200 -56.65 30.45 -31.51
#